data_AF-A0A366JQY8-F1
#
_entry.id   AF-A0A366JQY8-F1
#
_cell.length_a   1.000
_cell.length_b   1.000
_cell.length_c   1.000
_cell.angle_alpha   90.00
_cell.angle_beta   90.00
_cell.angle_gamma   90.00
#
_symmetry.space_group_name_H-M   'P 1'
#
loop_
_entity.id
_entity.type
_entity.pdbx_description
1 polymer ?
#
loop_
_entity_poly.entity_id
_entity_poly.type
_entity_poly.pdbx_seq_one_letter_code
_entity_poly.pdbx_strand_id
1 'polypeptide(L)'
;MIDGGEGFAKTIKRLKGGHLIYVDATGPVGKKVNAHFGIFAENGEKTAVIEMAAVAGLKHVPLQERNPLLTTTYGVGELILAALDFGADRILIGCGDSGTSDGGAGMAQALGVRFLDGDGNVAEIKGGADLLRIMQIDDSGMDKRVRQIEIDVACNWKNVLCGNNGVARIFGP
;
A
#
# COMPACT_ATOMS: atom_id res chain seq x y z
N MET A 1 -3.87 13.95 15.03
CA MET A 1 -3.05 12.73 14.92
C MET A 1 -2.89 12.49 13.43
N ILE A 2 -1.67 12.50 12.90
CA ILE A 2 -1.39 12.39 11.46
C ILE A 2 -1.16 10.89 11.19
N ASP A 3 -2.01 10.27 10.39
CA ASP A 3 -1.97 8.87 9.93
C ASP A 3 -0.89 8.63 8.84
N GLY A 4 0.11 9.51 8.77
CA GLY A 4 1.09 9.52 7.68
C GLY A 4 0.47 9.82 6.30
N GLY A 5 -0.64 10.57 6.25
CA GLY A 5 -1.28 11.04 5.02
C GLY A 5 -0.40 11.95 4.15
N GLU A 6 -1.02 12.68 3.22
CA GLU A 6 -0.31 13.41 2.17
C GLU A 6 0.83 14.32 2.68
N GLY A 7 2.04 14.13 2.15
CA GLY A 7 3.22 14.94 2.45
C GLY A 7 4.09 14.42 3.60
N PHE A 8 3.80 13.25 4.14
CA PHE A 8 4.59 12.58 5.17
C PHE A 8 6.06 12.32 4.79
N ALA A 9 6.36 11.63 3.70
CA ALA A 9 7.68 11.42 3.12
C ALA A 9 8.39 12.73 2.77
N LYS A 10 7.67 13.72 2.23
CA LYS A 10 8.22 15.08 1.99
C LYS A 10 8.63 15.76 3.29
N THR A 11 7.85 15.57 4.36
CA THR A 11 8.13 16.14 5.67
C THR A 11 9.35 15.47 6.30
N ILE A 12 9.43 14.13 6.25
CA ILE A 12 10.58 13.39 6.77
C ILE A 12 11.86 13.77 5.99
N LYS A 13 11.79 13.89 4.67
CA LYS A 13 12.90 14.41 3.85
C LYS A 13 13.44 15.73 4.40
N ARG A 14 12.54 16.70 4.64
CA ARG A 14 12.90 18.04 5.15
C ARG A 14 13.53 17.99 6.54
N LEU A 15 13.06 17.10 7.42
CA LEU A 15 13.50 17.03 8.82
C LEU A 15 14.76 16.19 9.01
N LYS A 16 14.96 15.16 8.19
CA LYS A 16 16.05 14.16 8.34
C LYS A 16 17.13 14.27 7.26
N GLY A 17 17.04 15.27 6.36
CA GLY A 17 18.00 15.45 5.28
C GLY A 17 17.96 14.35 4.20
N GLY A 18 16.81 13.69 4.05
CA GLY A 18 16.63 12.59 3.11
C GLY A 18 16.43 13.01 1.65
N HIS A 19 16.05 12.03 0.82
CA HIS A 19 15.71 12.21 -0.60
C HIS A 19 14.37 11.56 -0.94
N LEU A 20 13.76 11.97 -2.06
CA LEU A 20 12.62 11.25 -2.64
C LEU A 20 13.13 10.38 -3.77
N ILE A 21 12.68 9.13 -3.80
CA ILE A 21 12.88 8.20 -4.89
C ILE A 21 11.55 8.09 -5.64
N TYR A 22 11.57 8.39 -6.93
CA TYR A 22 10.38 8.35 -7.79
C TYR A 22 10.32 7.01 -8.52
N VAL A 23 9.12 6.44 -8.62
CA VAL A 23 8.86 5.12 -9.18
C VAL A 23 7.55 5.16 -9.96
N ASP A 24 7.57 4.65 -11.19
CA ASP A 24 6.33 4.41 -11.94
C ASP A 24 5.63 3.15 -11.40
N ALA A 25 4.61 3.38 -10.57
CA ALA A 25 3.86 2.34 -9.88
C ALA A 25 2.41 2.31 -10.35
N THR A 26 1.72 1.20 -10.11
CA THR A 26 0.33 0.97 -10.50
C THR A 26 -0.59 1.75 -9.56
N GLY A 27 -1.24 2.77 -10.11
CA GLY A 27 -2.21 3.57 -9.39
C GLY A 27 -3.50 2.81 -9.08
N PRO A 28 -4.42 3.41 -8.31
CA PRO A 28 -5.59 2.73 -7.79
C PRO A 28 -6.54 2.24 -8.89
N VAL A 29 -6.52 2.84 -10.08
CA VAL A 29 -7.34 2.44 -11.24
C VAL A 29 -6.57 1.60 -12.27
N GLY A 30 -5.44 1.00 -11.88
CA GLY A 30 -4.61 0.14 -12.73
C GLY A 30 -3.70 0.87 -13.72
N LYS A 31 -3.84 2.21 -13.86
CA LYS A 31 -2.95 3.04 -14.69
C LYS A 31 -1.67 3.36 -13.92
N LYS A 32 -0.53 3.45 -14.61
CA LYS A 32 0.72 3.87 -13.99
C LYS A 32 0.64 5.33 -13.51
N VAL A 33 1.18 5.59 -12.33
CA VAL A 33 1.33 6.91 -11.72
C VAL A 33 2.79 7.09 -11.32
N ASN A 34 3.30 8.30 -11.48
CA ASN A 34 4.61 8.66 -10.97
C ASN A 34 4.51 8.87 -9.44
N ALA A 35 4.74 7.79 -8.71
CA ALA A 35 4.71 7.74 -7.26
C ALA A 35 6.10 8.01 -6.67
N HIS A 36 6.18 8.08 -5.34
CA HIS A 36 7.46 8.24 -4.66
C HIS A 36 7.43 7.68 -3.24
N PHE A 37 8.62 7.40 -2.73
CA PHE A 37 8.87 7.19 -1.31
C PHE A 37 10.04 8.06 -0.86
N GLY A 38 10.08 8.39 0.43
CA GLY A 38 11.20 9.07 1.06
C GLY A 38 12.24 8.08 1.53
N ILE A 39 13.52 8.48 1.53
CA ILE A 39 14.60 7.70 2.12
C ILE A 39 15.53 8.61 2.91
N PHE A 40 15.93 8.17 4.09
CA PHE A 40 16.93 8.85 4.90
C PHE A 40 17.78 7.82 5.64
N ALA A 41 18.94 8.25 6.13
CA ALA A 41 19.79 7.42 6.98
C ALA A 41 20.05 8.14 8.31
N GLU A 42 19.93 7.41 9.41
CA GLU A 42 20.20 7.91 10.76
C GLU A 42 20.88 6.79 11.55
N ASN A 43 21.96 7.11 12.25
CA ASN A 43 22.74 6.14 13.05
C ASN A 43 23.21 4.88 12.28
N GLY A 44 23.40 4.99 10.96
CA GLY A 44 23.82 3.88 10.10
C GLY A 44 22.69 2.99 9.58
N GLU A 45 21.43 3.28 9.95
CA GLU A 45 20.23 2.60 9.47
C GLU A 45 19.55 3.42 8.38
N LYS A 46 19.15 2.78 7.28
CA LYS A 46 18.43 3.42 6.18
C LYS A 46 16.94 3.15 6.30
N THR A 47 16.15 4.20 6.51
CA THR A 47 14.69 4.09 6.64
C THR A 47 14.00 4.61 5.38
N ALA A 48 13.13 3.79 4.80
CA ALA A 48 12.19 4.22 3.76
C ALA A 48 10.87 4.68 4.37
N VAL A 49 10.29 5.74 3.82
CA VAL A 49 9.01 6.30 4.23
C VAL A 49 8.05 6.26 3.05
N ILE A 50 7.05 5.39 3.13
CA ILE A 50 6.07 5.18 2.08
C ILE A 50 4.77 5.88 2.45
N GLU A 51 4.27 6.72 1.53
CA GLU A 51 2.94 7.29 1.61
C GLU A 51 2.01 6.48 0.70
N MET A 52 1.02 5.78 1.28
CA MET A 52 0.00 5.10 0.48
C MET A 52 -0.69 6.07 -0.48
N ALA A 53 -0.99 7.29 -0.01
CA ALA A 53 -1.64 8.33 -0.81
C ALA A 53 -0.84 8.75 -2.06
N ALA A 54 0.49 8.55 -2.07
CA ALA A 54 1.35 8.89 -3.21
C ALA A 54 1.22 7.91 -4.39
N VAL A 55 0.61 6.74 -4.18
CA VAL A 55 0.40 5.73 -5.23
C VAL A 55 -1.04 5.26 -5.32
N ALA A 56 -1.71 5.04 -4.20
CA ALA A 56 -3.07 4.51 -4.08
C ALA A 56 -4.05 5.53 -3.46
N GLY A 57 -3.69 6.82 -3.46
CA GLY A 57 -4.52 7.87 -2.88
C GLY A 57 -5.74 8.24 -3.72
N LEU A 58 -6.78 8.79 -3.07
CA LEU A 58 -8.03 9.21 -3.73
C LEU A 58 -7.79 10.27 -4.83
N LYS A 59 -6.73 11.08 -4.69
CA LYS A 59 -6.30 12.05 -5.73
C LYS A 59 -5.95 11.40 -7.08
N HIS A 60 -5.60 10.12 -7.08
CA HIS A 60 -5.29 9.35 -8.29
C HIS A 60 -6.51 8.64 -8.90
N VAL A 61 -7.71 8.82 -8.31
CA VAL A 61 -8.96 8.23 -8.80
C VAL A 61 -9.83 9.34 -9.42
N PRO A 62 -9.91 9.42 -10.76
CA PRO A 62 -10.84 10.31 -11.44
C PRO A 62 -12.28 10.11 -10.94
N LEU A 63 -13.07 11.18 -10.86
CA LEU A 63 -14.42 11.13 -10.26
C LEU A 63 -15.31 10.05 -10.88
N GLN A 64 -15.25 9.90 -12.19
CA GLN A 64 -15.99 8.90 -12.97
C GLN A 64 -15.48 7.46 -12.80
N GLU A 65 -14.28 7.28 -12.25
CA GLU A 65 -13.65 5.99 -11.96
C GLU A 65 -13.68 5.67 -10.45
N ARG A 66 -14.36 6.49 -9.62
CA ARG A 66 -14.50 6.25 -8.17
C ARG A 66 -15.45 5.10 -7.90
N ASN A 67 -14.92 3.90 -7.98
CA ASN A 67 -15.57 2.68 -7.58
C ASN A 67 -14.64 1.86 -6.68
N PRO A 68 -14.85 1.84 -5.35
CA PRO A 68 -13.99 1.13 -4.42
C PRO A 68 -13.94 -0.39 -4.63
N LEU A 69 -14.90 -0.95 -5.38
CA LEU A 69 -14.89 -2.35 -5.78
C LEU A 69 -13.84 -2.67 -6.87
N LEU A 70 -13.36 -1.64 -7.57
CA LEU A 70 -12.46 -1.77 -8.73
C LEU A 70 -11.10 -1.11 -8.49
N THR A 71 -10.87 -0.53 -7.32
CA THR A 71 -9.60 0.12 -7.02
C THR A 71 -8.65 -0.77 -6.23
N THR A 72 -7.36 -0.70 -6.54
CA THR A 72 -6.33 -1.61 -6.03
C THR A 72 -5.20 -0.91 -5.28
N THR A 73 -4.63 -1.60 -4.30
CA THR A 73 -3.42 -1.20 -3.58
C THR A 73 -2.13 -1.75 -4.19
N TYR A 74 -2.17 -2.36 -5.38
CA TYR A 74 -1.02 -3.02 -6.01
C TYR A 74 0.27 -2.17 -6.02
N GLY A 75 0.16 -0.89 -6.39
CA GLY A 75 1.32 0.00 -6.41
C GLY A 75 1.94 0.28 -5.04
N VAL A 76 1.23 0.07 -3.93
CA VAL A 76 1.83 0.13 -2.59
C VAL A 76 2.87 -0.98 -2.43
N GLY A 77 2.55 -2.19 -2.88
CA GLY A 77 3.51 -3.30 -2.86
C GLY A 77 4.71 -3.04 -3.78
N GLU A 78 4.49 -2.43 -4.95
CA GLU A 78 5.59 -2.00 -5.83
C GLU A 78 6.51 -0.97 -5.13
N LEU A 79 5.98 -0.03 -4.35
CA LEU A 79 6.81 0.91 -3.58
C LEU A 79 7.58 0.21 -2.44
N ILE A 80 6.99 -0.78 -1.78
CA ILE A 80 7.69 -1.59 -0.76
C ILE A 80 8.86 -2.34 -1.40
N LEU A 81 8.64 -3.00 -2.54
CA LEU A 81 9.72 -3.67 -3.27
C LEU A 81 10.81 -2.70 -3.71
N ALA A 82 10.44 -1.53 -4.25
CA ALA A 82 11.41 -0.51 -4.64
C ALA A 82 12.23 0.01 -3.44
N ALA A 83 11.61 0.16 -2.26
CA ALA A 83 12.32 0.54 -1.04
C ALA A 83 13.32 -0.55 -0.59
N LEU A 84 12.92 -1.82 -0.68
CA LEU A 84 13.78 -2.97 -0.38
C LEU A 84 14.94 -3.07 -1.38
N ASP A 85 14.70 -2.83 -2.67
CA ASP A 85 15.73 -2.80 -3.71
C ASP A 85 16.71 -1.64 -3.50
N PHE A 86 16.25 -0.53 -2.92
CA PHE A 86 17.12 0.57 -2.48
C PHE A 86 17.90 0.26 -1.19
N GLY A 87 17.72 -0.93 -0.63
CA GLY A 87 18.38 -1.42 0.57
C GLY A 87 17.97 -0.65 1.81
N ALA A 88 16.66 -0.41 1.99
CA ALA A 88 16.11 0.03 3.26
C ALA A 88 16.28 -1.07 4.32
N ASP A 89 16.63 -0.67 5.54
CA ASP A 89 16.74 -1.53 6.72
C ASP A 89 15.45 -1.50 7.55
N ARG A 90 14.62 -0.46 7.34
CA ARG A 90 13.30 -0.27 7.96
C ARG A 90 12.36 0.46 7.03
N ILE A 91 11.06 0.16 7.11
CA ILE A 91 10.02 0.84 6.34
C ILE A 91 8.99 1.44 7.30
N LEU A 92 8.65 2.71 7.09
CA LEU A 92 7.54 3.39 7.75
C LEU A 92 6.46 3.71 6.72
N ILE A 93 5.24 3.20 6.93
CA ILE A 93 4.12 3.34 5.98
C ILE A 93 3.02 4.22 6.59
N GLY A 94 2.66 5.30 5.91
CA GLY A 94 1.46 6.09 6.20
C GLY A 94 0.25 5.58 5.41
N CYS A 95 -0.86 5.32 6.10
CA CYS A 95 -2.07 4.70 5.55
C CYS A 95 -3.27 5.66 5.38
N GLY A 96 -3.02 6.96 5.29
CA GLY A 96 -4.05 7.98 5.07
C GLY A 96 -4.46 8.17 3.60
N ASP A 97 -5.62 8.82 3.40
CA ASP A 97 -6.11 9.36 2.11
C ASP A 97 -6.20 8.37 0.94
N SER A 98 -6.43 7.08 1.23
CA SER A 98 -6.54 6.03 0.21
C SER A 98 -7.77 6.20 -0.70
N GLY A 99 -7.63 5.87 -1.98
CA GLY A 99 -8.72 5.75 -2.95
C GLY A 99 -9.19 4.31 -3.17
N THR A 100 -8.93 3.41 -2.21
CA THR A 100 -9.01 1.96 -2.38
C THR A 100 -9.81 1.29 -1.28
N SER A 101 -10.44 0.15 -1.59
CA SER A 101 -11.13 -0.70 -0.61
C SER A 101 -10.94 -2.20 -0.90
N ASP A 102 -9.72 -2.60 -1.26
CA ASP A 102 -9.36 -4.00 -1.58
C ASP A 102 -8.75 -4.77 -0.40
N GLY A 103 -8.84 -4.22 0.82
CA GLY A 103 -8.31 -4.85 2.03
C GLY A 103 -6.78 -5.03 2.03
N GLY A 104 -6.04 -4.36 1.13
CA GLY A 104 -4.60 -4.56 0.97
C GLY A 104 -4.23 -5.77 0.11
N ALA A 105 -5.20 -6.42 -0.54
CA ALA A 105 -4.93 -7.60 -1.34
C ALA A 105 -4.11 -7.31 -2.59
N GLY A 106 -4.31 -6.15 -3.24
CA GLY A 106 -3.46 -5.71 -4.33
C GLY A 106 -1.99 -5.57 -3.89
N MET A 107 -1.74 -4.91 -2.77
CA MET A 107 -0.40 -4.78 -2.17
C MET A 107 0.21 -6.16 -1.90
N ALA A 108 -0.52 -7.06 -1.25
CA ALA A 108 -0.04 -8.42 -0.96
C ALA A 108 0.30 -9.19 -2.25
N GLN A 109 -0.53 -9.07 -3.28
CA GLN A 109 -0.30 -9.70 -4.59
C GLN A 109 0.99 -9.19 -5.24
N ALA A 110 1.24 -7.88 -5.22
CA ALA A 110 2.49 -7.30 -5.71
C ALA A 110 3.72 -7.84 -4.94
N LEU A 111 3.57 -8.10 -3.65
CA LEU A 111 4.62 -8.69 -2.82
C LEU A 111 4.82 -10.21 -3.02
N GLY A 112 4.02 -10.86 -3.87
CA GLY A 112 4.15 -12.29 -4.19
C GLY A 112 3.16 -13.22 -3.49
N VAL A 113 2.19 -12.68 -2.74
CA VAL A 113 1.08 -13.48 -2.19
C VAL A 113 0.15 -13.90 -3.32
N ARG A 114 -0.27 -15.17 -3.32
CA ARG A 114 -1.26 -15.70 -4.26
C ARG A 114 -2.60 -15.85 -3.56
N PHE A 115 -3.65 -15.42 -4.24
CA PHE A 115 -5.03 -15.65 -3.80
C PHE A 115 -5.61 -16.76 -4.67
N LEU A 116 -6.29 -17.73 -4.06
CA LEU A 116 -6.87 -18.88 -4.76
C LEU A 116 -8.40 -18.85 -4.64
N ASP A 117 -9.08 -19.21 -5.73
CA ASP A 117 -10.52 -19.38 -5.77
C ASP A 117 -10.98 -20.76 -5.25
N GLY A 118 -12.28 -21.03 -5.34
CA GLY A 118 -12.88 -22.30 -4.89
C GLY A 118 -12.43 -23.54 -5.66
N ASP A 119 -11.86 -23.36 -6.85
CA ASP A 119 -11.33 -24.44 -7.67
C ASP A 119 -9.81 -24.62 -7.45
N GLY A 120 -9.20 -23.81 -6.57
CA GLY A 120 -7.77 -23.80 -6.29
C GLY A 120 -6.94 -23.08 -7.36
N ASN A 121 -7.58 -22.37 -8.29
CA ASN A 121 -6.89 -21.59 -9.31
C ASN A 121 -6.44 -20.24 -8.74
N VAL A 122 -5.34 -19.69 -9.28
CA VAL A 122 -4.89 -18.35 -8.92
C VAL A 122 -5.88 -17.31 -9.40
N ALA A 123 -6.47 -16.57 -8.47
CA ALA A 123 -7.36 -15.46 -8.71
C ALA A 123 -6.57 -14.14 -8.70
N GLU A 124 -6.57 -13.46 -9.84
CA GLU A 124 -6.00 -12.11 -9.94
C GLU A 124 -6.92 -11.11 -9.21
N ILE A 125 -6.35 -10.32 -8.30
CA ILE A 125 -7.05 -9.25 -7.59
C ILE A 125 -6.83 -7.92 -8.33
N LYS A 126 -7.92 -7.32 -8.80
CA LYS A 126 -7.97 -6.01 -9.47
C LYS A 126 -8.72 -4.96 -8.64
N GLY A 127 -9.51 -5.37 -7.66
CA GLY A 127 -10.14 -4.50 -6.69
C GLY A 127 -10.91 -5.25 -5.60
N GLY A 128 -11.62 -4.52 -4.74
CA GLY A 128 -12.31 -5.09 -3.59
C GLY A 128 -13.41 -6.12 -3.92
N ALA A 129 -14.05 -6.05 -5.08
CA ALA A 129 -15.04 -7.07 -5.47
C ALA A 129 -14.43 -8.47 -5.64
N ASP A 130 -13.16 -8.54 -6.01
CA ASP A 130 -12.49 -9.82 -6.26
C ASP A 130 -12.26 -10.63 -4.98
N LEU A 131 -12.29 -9.96 -3.81
CA LEU A 131 -12.17 -10.63 -2.52
C LEU A 131 -13.29 -11.64 -2.27
N LEU A 132 -14.47 -11.46 -2.89
CA LEU A 132 -15.64 -12.31 -2.69
C LEU A 132 -15.47 -13.73 -3.24
N ARG A 133 -14.54 -13.94 -4.18
CA ARG A 133 -14.26 -15.26 -4.77
C ARG A 133 -13.07 -15.98 -4.13
N ILE A 134 -12.40 -15.36 -3.16
CA ILE A 134 -11.18 -15.90 -2.56
C ILE A 134 -11.51 -16.90 -1.48
N MET A 135 -10.93 -18.10 -1.60
CA MET A 135 -11.11 -19.20 -0.66
C MET A 135 -9.83 -19.52 0.11
N GLN A 136 -8.66 -19.21 -0.46
CA GLN A 136 -7.38 -19.45 0.20
C GLN A 136 -6.35 -18.36 -0.14
N ILE A 137 -5.49 -18.07 0.83
CA ILE A 137 -4.32 -17.19 0.68
C ILE A 137 -3.07 -18.06 0.81
N ASP A 138 -2.15 -17.94 -0.15
CA ASP A 138 -0.86 -18.61 -0.18
C ASP A 138 0.26 -17.56 -0.23
N ASP A 139 0.94 -17.38 0.89
CA ASP A 139 2.03 -16.42 1.07
C ASP A 139 3.43 -17.05 0.89
N SER A 140 3.52 -18.29 0.39
CA SER A 140 4.80 -18.98 0.15
C SER A 140 5.68 -18.24 -0.87
N GLY A 141 5.06 -17.52 -1.81
CA GLY A 141 5.71 -16.72 -2.84
C GLY A 141 6.09 -15.30 -2.40
N MET A 142 5.74 -14.89 -1.17
CA MET A 142 6.00 -13.54 -0.70
C MET A 142 7.50 -13.22 -0.64
N ASP A 143 7.91 -12.04 -1.09
CA ASP A 143 9.30 -11.58 -1.03
C ASP A 143 9.84 -11.74 0.41
N LYS A 144 10.89 -12.54 0.54
CA LYS A 144 11.43 -12.95 1.84
C LYS A 144 11.92 -11.77 2.67
N ARG A 145 12.36 -10.68 2.02
CA ARG A 145 12.85 -9.47 2.69
C ARG A 145 11.74 -8.79 3.50
N VAL A 146 10.49 -8.88 3.06
CA VAL A 146 9.33 -8.35 3.79
C VAL A 146 9.19 -8.99 5.17
N ARG A 147 9.55 -10.28 5.32
CA ARG A 147 9.51 -10.97 6.62
C ARG A 147 10.72 -10.67 7.52
N GLN A 148 11.77 -10.07 6.97
CA GLN A 148 13.05 -9.84 7.65
C GLN A 148 13.23 -8.41 8.14
N ILE A 149 12.55 -7.46 7.49
CA ILE A 149 12.65 -6.04 7.77
C ILE A 149 11.58 -5.59 8.78
N GLU A 150 11.88 -4.56 9.56
CA GLU A 150 10.89 -3.89 10.41
C GLU A 150 10.00 -2.98 9.54
N ILE A 151 8.68 -3.17 9.64
CA ILE A 151 7.69 -2.33 8.96
C ILE A 151 6.73 -1.74 9.99
N ASP A 152 6.82 -0.43 10.19
CA ASP A 152 5.89 0.32 11.03
C ASP A 152 4.79 0.93 10.21
N VAL A 153 3.57 0.88 10.73
CA VAL A 153 2.41 1.44 10.06
C VAL A 153 1.82 2.56 10.90
N ALA A 154 1.90 3.79 10.40
CA ALA A 154 1.16 4.92 10.95
C ALA A 154 -0.32 4.76 10.56
N CYS A 155 -1.13 4.31 11.51
CA CYS A 155 -2.55 4.06 11.31
C CYS A 155 -3.41 4.58 12.49
N ASN A 156 -4.70 4.79 12.22
CA ASN A 156 -5.67 5.10 13.25
C ASN A 156 -6.18 3.79 13.87
N TRP A 157 -5.75 3.50 15.10
CA TRP A 157 -6.12 2.31 15.87
C TRP A 157 -7.63 2.13 16.12
N LYS A 158 -8.46 3.16 15.89
CA LYS A 158 -9.93 3.06 15.97
C LYS A 158 -10.55 2.43 14.73
N ASN A 159 -9.82 2.37 13.62
CA ASN A 159 -10.30 1.79 12.38
C ASN A 159 -10.31 0.26 12.51
N VAL A 160 -11.47 -0.36 12.29
CA VAL A 160 -11.62 -1.82 12.28
C VAL A 160 -11.93 -2.31 10.87
N LEU A 161 -11.49 -3.51 10.53
CA LEU A 161 -11.58 -4.02 9.16
C LEU A 161 -13.05 -4.18 8.69
N CYS A 162 -13.90 -4.75 9.54
CA CYS A 162 -15.27 -5.13 9.20
C CYS A 162 -16.27 -4.75 10.31
N GLY A 163 -17.57 -4.90 10.02
CA GLY A 163 -18.66 -4.65 10.97
C GLY A 163 -19.25 -3.24 10.87
N ASN A 164 -20.03 -2.86 11.88
CA ASN A 164 -20.77 -1.60 11.88
C ASN A 164 -19.87 -0.36 11.91
N ASN A 165 -18.65 -0.50 12.42
CA ASN A 165 -17.63 0.54 12.42
C ASN A 165 -16.49 0.22 11.43
N GLY A 166 -16.75 -0.68 10.47
CA GLY A 166 -15.75 -1.12 9.50
C GLY A 166 -15.32 -0.01 8.55
N VAL A 167 -14.05 -0.01 8.16
CA VAL A 167 -13.47 1.00 7.27
C VAL A 167 -14.26 1.18 5.96
N ALA A 168 -14.72 0.10 5.33
CA ALA A 168 -15.51 0.17 4.10
C ALA A 168 -16.87 0.87 4.31
N ARG A 169 -17.46 0.78 5.50
CA ARG A 169 -18.75 1.43 5.82
C ARG A 169 -18.57 2.90 6.19
N ILE A 170 -17.49 3.22 6.91
CA ILE A 170 -17.22 4.59 7.38
C ILE A 170 -16.62 5.47 6.27
N PHE A 171 -15.66 4.94 5.50
CA PHE A 171 -14.87 5.70 4.54
C PHE A 171 -15.19 5.38 3.07
N GLY A 172 -16.09 4.44 2.82
CA GLY A 172 -16.54 4.10 1.47
C GLY A 172 -17.42 5.16 0.79
N PRO A 173 -18.40 5.79 1.48
CA PRO A 173 -19.20 6.90 0.95
C PRO A 173 -18.38 8.16 0.66
#